data_AF-A0A0L0SPC4-F1
#
_entry.id   AF-A0A0L0SPC4-F1
#
_cell.length_a   1.000
_cell.length_b   1.000
_cell.length_c   1.000
_cell.angle_alpha   90.00
_cell.angle_beta   90.00
_cell.angle_gamma   90.00
#
_symmetry.space_group_name_H-M   'P 1'
#
loop_
_entity.id
_entity.type
_entity.pdbx_description
1 polymer ?
#
loop_
_entity_poly.entity_id
_entity_poly.type
_entity_poly.pdbx_seq_one_letter_code
_entity_poly.pdbx_strand_id
1 'polypeptide(L)'
;MSPAVKKVFEYIVGQPKLHASAEAQFAVVEYIAAAEGELAVAGTTAEHKAEVFKWVQSALAHADKADLAGAKELDATLLRTTYLASTHAVSAADVFNFVAFHPFLSGNAKSLVAQLPNVYRWFDLMQHTIPGAAEWKGAIAIDQATPVNGAAAVAPKGKAPAVAATVLATTDANEAKRQAKIAKKEAKKDAKKEAKEAKKADAAAVEAEAPAAAPAAAAPAPAKKEAKKAEQPAKKAAAPAPAAAASAELDPTRLDIRVGFIEVAEKHADAESLYVEKIAMGDDEPRTVVSGLVHHIPLDQMQKRPCVVLANLKPVAMRGVKSHAMVLCTTSEEGKVELLAPPKGSKPGDRIAFDGIEGGAGPDAVLNPKKKVFESLAPFLQTNADKVAGFVKADGTFCAMTVPAGVVVAPTVAGGLIK
;
A
#
# COMPACT_ATOMS: atom_id res chain seq x y z
N MET A 1 15.00 -2.31 -25.98
CA MET A 1 15.99 -1.44 -25.33
C MET A 1 15.73 -0.01 -25.79
N SER A 2 15.78 0.97 -24.90
CA SER A 2 15.49 2.39 -25.20
C SER A 2 16.66 3.04 -25.97
N PRO A 3 16.42 3.62 -27.16
CA PRO A 3 17.41 4.42 -27.88
C PRO A 3 17.88 5.66 -27.12
N ALA A 4 16.99 6.35 -26.38
CA ALA A 4 17.37 7.54 -25.61
C ALA A 4 18.28 7.18 -24.43
N VAL A 5 17.98 6.12 -23.67
CA VAL A 5 18.85 5.62 -22.58
C VAL A 5 20.24 5.29 -23.13
N LYS A 6 20.33 4.62 -24.29
CA LYS A 6 21.60 4.33 -24.94
C LYS A 6 22.36 5.62 -25.30
N LYS A 7 21.71 6.59 -25.96
CA LYS A 7 22.35 7.85 -26.37
C LYS A 7 22.76 8.72 -25.17
N VAL A 8 21.98 8.76 -24.10
CA VAL A 8 22.36 9.41 -22.84
C VAL A 8 23.58 8.73 -22.23
N PHE A 9 23.62 7.39 -22.20
CA PHE A 9 24.79 6.65 -21.72
C PHE A 9 26.05 6.95 -22.56
N GLU A 10 25.98 6.82 -23.89
CA GLU A 10 27.07 7.14 -24.82
C GLU A 10 27.56 8.59 -24.66
N TYR A 11 26.65 9.55 -24.49
CA TYR A 11 26.97 10.97 -24.24
C TYR A 11 27.74 11.19 -22.92
N ILE A 12 27.36 10.49 -21.85
CA ILE A 12 28.04 10.63 -20.56
C ILE A 12 29.41 9.96 -20.60
N VAL A 13 29.51 8.73 -21.09
CA VAL A 13 30.78 7.97 -21.08
C VAL A 13 31.79 8.45 -22.11
N GLY A 14 31.34 9.17 -23.15
CA GLY A 14 32.19 9.87 -24.10
C GLY A 14 32.84 11.15 -23.56
N GLN A 15 32.39 11.66 -22.40
CA GLN A 15 33.04 12.80 -21.74
C GLN A 15 34.25 12.30 -20.91
N PRO A 16 35.42 12.97 -21.00
CA PRO A 16 36.58 12.59 -20.20
C PRO A 16 36.33 12.77 -18.69
N LYS A 17 35.47 13.72 -18.32
CA LYS A 17 34.94 13.98 -16.97
C LYS A 17 33.59 14.69 -17.06
N LEU A 18 32.68 14.44 -16.12
CA LEU A 18 31.39 15.14 -16.04
C LEU A 18 31.53 16.54 -15.40
N HIS A 19 32.24 17.46 -16.05
CA HIS A 19 32.51 18.81 -15.50
C HIS A 19 31.54 19.92 -15.96
N ALA A 20 30.65 19.67 -16.93
CA ALA A 20 29.60 20.63 -17.26
C ALA A 20 28.54 20.69 -16.15
N SER A 21 27.89 21.84 -15.97
CA SER A 21 26.88 22.04 -14.91
C SER A 21 25.69 21.09 -15.09
N ALA A 22 24.95 20.85 -14.01
CA ALA A 22 23.80 19.96 -14.05
C ALA A 22 22.75 20.41 -15.08
N GLU A 23 22.56 21.72 -15.21
CA GLU A 23 21.64 22.35 -16.16
C GLU A 23 22.07 22.07 -17.60
N ALA A 24 23.37 22.18 -17.90
CA ALA A 24 23.92 21.90 -19.21
C ALA A 24 23.84 20.41 -19.57
N GLN A 25 24.16 19.53 -18.61
CA GLN A 25 24.03 18.07 -18.78
C GLN A 25 22.56 17.66 -18.99
N PHE A 26 21.64 18.24 -18.23
CA PHE A 26 20.21 17.91 -18.31
C PHE A 26 19.54 18.48 -19.56
N ALA A 27 19.96 19.65 -20.06
CA ALA A 27 19.49 20.16 -21.35
C ALA A 27 19.83 19.22 -22.52
N VAL A 28 20.99 18.55 -22.47
CA VAL A 28 21.34 17.52 -23.47
C VAL A 28 20.48 16.26 -23.30
N VAL A 29 20.17 15.86 -22.07
CA VAL A 29 19.22 14.76 -21.79
C VAL A 29 17.83 15.08 -22.36
N GLU A 30 17.30 16.29 -22.14
CA GLU A 30 16.02 16.72 -22.69
C GLU A 30 16.02 16.72 -24.22
N TYR A 31 17.11 17.18 -24.84
CA TYR A 31 17.28 17.14 -26.30
C TYR A 31 17.29 15.70 -26.83
N ILE A 32 18.05 14.78 -26.22
CA ILE A 32 18.08 13.36 -26.62
C ILE A 32 16.71 12.70 -26.44
N ALA A 33 16.05 12.92 -25.30
CA ALA A 33 14.73 12.37 -25.02
C ALA A 33 13.65 12.89 -25.99
N ALA A 34 13.75 14.15 -26.42
CA ALA A 34 12.88 14.71 -27.45
C ALA A 34 13.17 14.14 -28.85
N ALA A 35 14.45 14.01 -29.22
CA ALA A 35 14.87 13.51 -30.53
C ALA A 35 14.46 12.05 -30.78
N GLU A 36 14.51 11.19 -29.76
CA GLU A 36 14.06 9.79 -29.85
C GLU A 36 12.57 9.58 -29.54
N GLY A 37 11.86 10.63 -29.11
CA GLY A 37 10.46 10.53 -28.65
C GLY A 37 10.25 9.88 -27.28
N GLU A 38 11.32 9.54 -26.56
CA GLU A 38 11.30 8.87 -25.25
C GLU A 38 11.40 9.88 -24.08
N LEU A 39 10.47 10.83 -24.01
CA LEU A 39 10.44 11.91 -23.00
C LEU A 39 10.54 11.42 -21.55
N ALA A 40 10.16 10.17 -21.26
CA ALA A 40 10.28 9.56 -19.93
C ALA A 40 11.73 9.45 -19.42
N VAL A 41 12.75 9.49 -20.29
CA VAL A 41 14.17 9.46 -19.88
C VAL A 41 14.59 10.77 -19.20
N ALA A 42 14.02 11.90 -19.63
CA ALA A 42 14.24 13.22 -19.02
C ALA A 42 13.19 13.57 -17.95
N GLY A 43 11.98 13.01 -18.08
CA GLY A 43 10.83 13.30 -17.23
C GLY A 43 9.66 13.86 -18.03
N THR A 44 8.45 13.37 -17.73
CA THR A 44 7.22 13.71 -18.47
C THR A 44 6.40 14.85 -17.89
N THR A 45 6.59 15.16 -16.60
CA THR A 45 5.95 16.30 -15.91
C THR A 45 7.03 17.21 -15.31
N ALA A 46 6.67 18.42 -14.89
CA ALA A 46 7.62 19.35 -14.26
C ALA A 46 8.23 18.77 -12.97
N GLU A 47 7.41 18.06 -12.18
CA GLU A 47 7.81 17.40 -10.93
C GLU A 47 8.75 16.23 -11.19
N HIS A 48 8.41 15.37 -12.17
CA HIS A 48 9.26 14.24 -12.55
C HIS A 48 10.59 14.74 -13.14
N LYS A 49 10.58 15.77 -14.01
CA LYS A 49 11.81 16.41 -14.50
C LYS A 49 12.66 16.96 -13.36
N ALA A 50 12.06 17.62 -12.36
CA ALA A 50 12.77 18.12 -11.19
C ALA A 50 13.38 17.00 -10.34
N GLU A 51 12.71 15.85 -10.23
CA GLU A 51 13.25 14.67 -9.52
C GLU A 51 14.43 14.04 -10.27
N VAL A 52 14.31 13.84 -11.60
CA VAL A 52 15.43 13.34 -12.43
C VAL A 52 16.61 14.32 -12.38
N PHE A 53 16.34 15.63 -12.49
CA PHE A 53 17.34 16.68 -12.40
C PHE A 53 18.08 16.69 -11.05
N LYS A 54 17.36 16.52 -9.93
CA LYS A 54 17.95 16.38 -8.59
C LYS A 54 18.92 15.18 -8.52
N TRP A 55 18.56 14.06 -9.15
CA TRP A 55 19.44 12.89 -9.20
C TRP A 55 20.66 13.08 -10.12
N VAL A 56 20.53 13.85 -11.21
CA VAL A 56 21.65 14.29 -12.05
C VAL A 56 22.59 15.22 -11.26
N GLN A 57 22.06 16.19 -10.52
CA GLN A 57 22.84 17.03 -9.60
C GLN A 57 23.61 16.20 -8.56
N SER A 58 22.96 15.20 -7.95
CA SER A 58 23.58 14.28 -6.99
C SER A 58 24.74 13.50 -7.62
N ALA A 59 24.50 12.85 -8.77
CA ALA A 59 25.54 12.11 -9.50
C ALA A 59 26.77 12.96 -9.80
N LEU A 60 26.58 14.21 -10.25
CA LEU A 60 27.66 15.15 -10.54
C LEU A 60 28.43 15.56 -9.28
N ALA A 61 27.75 15.75 -8.14
CA ALA A 61 28.39 16.05 -6.86
C ALA A 61 29.24 14.89 -6.31
N HIS A 62 28.92 13.65 -6.69
CA HIS A 62 29.66 12.44 -6.31
C HIS A 62 30.65 11.94 -7.37
N ALA A 63 30.57 12.34 -8.65
CA ALA A 63 31.38 11.77 -9.75
C ALA A 63 32.91 11.83 -9.53
N ASP A 64 33.43 12.90 -8.91
CA ASP A 64 34.86 13.05 -8.59
C ASP A 64 35.25 12.51 -7.19
N LYS A 65 34.28 12.12 -6.36
CA LYS A 65 34.50 11.70 -4.95
C LYS A 65 34.22 10.22 -4.70
N ALA A 66 33.18 9.70 -5.36
CA ALA A 66 32.60 8.36 -5.31
C ALA A 66 32.96 7.61 -4.01
N ASP A 67 32.29 7.99 -2.91
CA ASP A 67 32.66 7.58 -1.55
C ASP A 67 31.59 6.72 -0.89
N LEU A 68 31.97 6.11 0.24
CA LEU A 68 31.07 5.26 1.04
C LEU A 68 29.88 6.04 1.62
N ALA A 69 29.97 7.36 1.76
CA ALA A 69 28.88 8.19 2.23
C ALA A 69 27.78 8.30 1.16
N GLY A 70 28.11 8.78 -0.05
CA GLY A 70 27.16 8.86 -1.16
C GLY A 70 26.58 7.49 -1.52
N ALA A 71 27.40 6.43 -1.47
CA ALA A 71 26.91 5.08 -1.74
C ALA A 71 25.91 4.57 -0.68
N LYS A 72 26.01 4.99 0.59
CA LYS A 72 25.02 4.66 1.63
C LYS A 72 23.72 5.44 1.49
N GLU A 73 23.79 6.70 1.07
CA GLU A 73 22.59 7.51 0.77
C GLU A 73 21.82 6.95 -0.45
N LEU A 74 22.57 6.50 -1.46
CA LEU A 74 22.03 5.80 -2.61
C LEU A 74 21.40 4.45 -2.20
N ASP A 75 22.03 3.68 -1.30
CA ASP A 75 21.48 2.42 -0.78
C ASP A 75 20.14 2.61 -0.05
N ALA A 76 20.10 3.58 0.86
CA ALA A 76 18.90 3.88 1.65
C ALA A 76 17.72 4.33 0.76
N THR A 77 18.01 4.98 -0.38
CA THR A 77 17.01 5.32 -1.39
C THR A 77 16.51 4.07 -2.13
N LEU A 78 17.44 3.27 -2.67
CA LEU A 78 17.16 2.09 -3.49
C LEU A 78 16.56 0.91 -2.72
N LEU A 79 16.47 1.01 -1.39
CA LEU A 79 15.69 0.11 -0.52
C LEU A 79 14.20 0.06 -0.93
N ARG A 80 13.65 1.16 -1.46
CA ARG A 80 12.22 1.27 -1.80
C ARG A 80 11.93 1.44 -3.29
N THR A 81 12.95 1.59 -4.13
CA THR A 81 12.76 1.85 -5.57
C THR A 81 13.62 0.91 -6.43
N THR A 82 13.06 0.50 -7.58
CA THR A 82 13.78 -0.29 -8.57
C THR A 82 14.72 0.57 -9.42
N TYR A 83 14.31 1.82 -9.67
CA TYR A 83 15.02 2.85 -10.42
C TYR A 83 15.06 4.15 -9.59
N LEU A 84 15.94 5.07 -9.95
CA LEU A 84 15.98 6.41 -9.38
C LEU A 84 14.87 7.30 -9.96
N ALA A 85 14.66 8.47 -9.36
CA ALA A 85 13.55 9.38 -9.68
C ALA A 85 12.14 8.72 -9.69
N SER A 86 11.96 7.66 -8.88
CA SER A 86 10.69 6.96 -8.68
C SER A 86 10.05 6.41 -9.97
N THR A 87 10.86 6.14 -11.00
CA THR A 87 10.38 5.72 -12.33
C THR A 87 10.07 4.22 -12.42
N HIS A 88 9.32 3.84 -13.46
CA HIS A 88 9.07 2.44 -13.84
C HIS A 88 10.04 1.90 -14.90
N ALA A 89 11.00 2.72 -15.34
CA ALA A 89 12.00 2.38 -16.35
C ALA A 89 13.26 3.24 -16.16
N VAL A 90 14.40 2.78 -16.69
CA VAL A 90 15.67 3.52 -16.64
C VAL A 90 15.48 4.95 -17.14
N SER A 91 15.85 5.91 -16.29
CA SER A 91 15.85 7.35 -16.60
C SER A 91 17.28 7.89 -16.61
N ALA A 92 17.47 9.16 -16.99
CA ALA A 92 18.78 9.80 -16.85
C ALA A 92 19.28 9.82 -15.40
N ALA A 93 18.40 9.79 -14.39
CA ALA A 93 18.80 9.67 -12.99
C ALA A 93 19.63 8.40 -12.77
N ASP A 94 19.16 7.26 -13.28
CA ASP A 94 19.84 5.98 -13.19
C ASP A 94 21.17 6.00 -13.95
N VAL A 95 21.17 6.46 -15.21
CA VAL A 95 22.36 6.43 -16.06
C VAL A 95 23.49 7.30 -15.49
N PHE A 96 23.18 8.52 -15.02
CA PHE A 96 24.16 9.41 -14.40
C PHE A 96 24.72 8.83 -13.11
N ASN A 97 23.87 8.31 -12.22
CA ASN A 97 24.35 7.71 -10.96
C ASN A 97 25.13 6.41 -11.20
N PHE A 98 24.75 5.59 -12.19
CA PHE A 98 25.48 4.38 -12.54
C PHE A 98 26.90 4.74 -12.98
N VAL A 99 27.05 5.69 -13.91
CA VAL A 99 28.37 6.14 -14.38
C VAL A 99 29.20 6.77 -13.25
N ALA A 100 28.59 7.61 -12.40
CA ALA A 100 29.27 8.30 -11.31
C ALA A 100 29.78 7.34 -10.21
N PHE A 101 28.96 6.37 -9.79
CA PHE A 101 29.33 5.43 -8.74
C PHE A 101 30.06 4.18 -9.23
N HIS A 102 30.09 3.90 -10.55
CA HIS A 102 30.76 2.71 -11.09
C HIS A 102 32.19 2.53 -10.58
N PRO A 103 33.12 3.51 -10.60
CA PRO A 103 34.51 3.27 -10.19
C PRO A 103 34.63 2.80 -8.73
N PHE A 104 33.80 3.35 -7.85
CA PHE A 104 33.77 2.99 -6.43
C PHE A 104 33.16 1.61 -6.21
N LEU A 105 31.97 1.36 -6.76
CA LEU A 105 31.27 0.08 -6.61
C LEU A 105 32.09 -1.06 -7.26
N SER A 106 32.70 -0.81 -8.41
CA SER A 106 33.55 -1.79 -9.09
C SER A 106 34.80 -2.15 -8.29
N GLY A 107 35.44 -1.16 -7.66
CA GLY A 107 36.61 -1.38 -6.82
C GLY A 107 36.29 -2.14 -5.52
N ASN A 108 35.05 -2.10 -5.04
CA ASN A 108 34.67 -2.54 -3.71
C ASN A 108 33.61 -3.67 -3.66
N ALA A 109 33.23 -4.26 -4.80
CA ALA A 109 32.21 -5.30 -4.86
C ALA A 109 32.46 -6.47 -3.88
N LYS A 110 33.72 -6.91 -3.73
CA LYS A 110 34.09 -8.02 -2.83
C LYS A 110 33.94 -7.71 -1.33
N SER A 111 33.84 -6.44 -0.93
CA SER A 111 33.84 -6.01 0.47
C SER A 111 32.57 -5.27 0.92
N LEU A 112 31.85 -4.65 -0.02
CA LEU A 112 30.69 -3.80 0.28
C LEU A 112 29.33 -4.38 -0.15
N VAL A 113 29.26 -5.50 -0.89
CA VAL A 113 27.97 -6.11 -1.30
C VAL A 113 27.05 -6.40 -0.11
N ALA A 114 27.58 -6.91 0.99
CA ALA A 114 26.80 -7.16 2.22
C ALA A 114 26.45 -5.88 3.01
N GLN A 115 27.08 -4.74 2.71
CA GLN A 115 26.84 -3.45 3.37
C GLN A 115 25.94 -2.50 2.57
N LEU A 116 25.89 -2.67 1.24
CA LEU A 116 25.14 -1.84 0.29
C LEU A 116 24.28 -2.73 -0.64
N PRO A 117 23.44 -3.63 -0.09
CA PRO A 117 22.75 -4.64 -0.88
C PRO A 117 21.78 -4.05 -1.91
N ASN A 118 21.20 -2.88 -1.64
CA ASN A 118 20.25 -2.23 -2.53
C ASN A 118 20.97 -1.56 -3.71
N VAL A 119 22.12 -0.93 -3.46
CA VAL A 119 22.97 -0.38 -4.54
C VAL A 119 23.50 -1.49 -5.42
N TYR A 120 24.05 -2.58 -4.86
CA TYR A 120 24.60 -3.64 -5.71
C TYR A 120 23.50 -4.38 -6.50
N ARG A 121 22.31 -4.59 -5.93
CA ARG A 121 21.13 -5.08 -6.69
C ARG A 121 20.78 -4.16 -7.86
N TRP A 122 20.72 -2.85 -7.63
CA TRP A 122 20.40 -1.87 -8.67
C TRP A 122 21.53 -1.73 -9.70
N PHE A 123 22.79 -1.82 -9.28
CA PHE A 123 23.96 -1.75 -10.16
C PHE A 123 24.00 -2.96 -11.12
N ASP A 124 23.70 -4.16 -10.61
CA ASP A 124 23.53 -5.38 -11.41
C ASP A 124 22.39 -5.24 -12.44
N LEU A 125 21.25 -4.68 -12.01
CA LEU A 125 20.15 -4.34 -12.91
C LEU A 125 20.60 -3.31 -13.98
N MET A 126 21.36 -2.28 -13.61
CA MET A 126 21.77 -1.22 -14.54
C MET A 126 22.76 -1.72 -15.60
N GLN A 127 23.77 -2.51 -15.23
CA GLN A 127 24.73 -3.08 -16.19
C GLN A 127 24.07 -3.99 -17.23
N HIS A 128 22.92 -4.60 -16.90
CA HIS A 128 22.14 -5.45 -17.80
C HIS A 128 20.97 -4.76 -18.52
N THR A 129 20.55 -3.56 -18.07
CA THR A 129 19.41 -2.83 -18.65
C THR A 129 19.84 -1.65 -19.53
N ILE A 130 20.95 -0.98 -19.20
CA ILE A 130 21.51 0.12 -19.99
C ILE A 130 22.30 -0.46 -21.19
N PRO A 131 21.93 -0.16 -22.46
CA PRO A 131 22.60 -0.73 -23.61
C PRO A 131 24.06 -0.24 -23.71
N GLY A 132 25.02 -1.16 -23.72
CA GLY A 132 26.46 -0.86 -23.74
C GLY A 132 27.12 -0.79 -22.36
N ALA A 133 26.37 -0.92 -21.26
CA ALA A 133 26.91 -0.77 -19.90
C ALA A 133 27.71 -1.98 -19.41
N ALA A 134 27.36 -3.20 -19.82
CA ALA A 134 28.12 -4.41 -19.51
C ALA A 134 29.49 -4.45 -20.21
N GLU A 135 29.59 -3.85 -21.40
CA GLU A 135 30.80 -3.72 -22.19
C GLU A 135 31.67 -2.55 -21.73
N TRP A 136 31.08 -1.51 -21.18
CA TRP A 136 31.78 -0.35 -20.64
C TRP A 136 32.48 -0.69 -19.32
N LYS A 137 33.82 -0.82 -19.37
CA LYS A 137 34.71 -1.20 -18.26
C LYS A 137 34.52 -2.62 -17.70
N GLY A 138 33.58 -3.39 -18.26
CA GLY A 138 33.39 -4.81 -18.01
C GLY A 138 32.38 -5.09 -16.89
N ALA A 139 31.41 -5.96 -17.19
CA ALA A 139 30.37 -6.37 -16.27
C ALA A 139 30.93 -7.01 -14.99
N ILE A 140 30.29 -6.72 -13.87
CA ILE A 140 30.74 -7.12 -12.55
C ILE A 140 29.91 -8.30 -12.08
N ALA A 141 30.58 -9.44 -11.90
CA ALA A 141 29.98 -10.60 -11.26
C ALA A 141 29.74 -10.30 -9.77
N ILE A 142 28.53 -9.84 -9.44
CA ILE A 142 28.06 -9.66 -8.07
C ILE A 142 27.53 -11.02 -7.60
N ASP A 143 28.20 -11.61 -6.61
CA ASP A 143 27.80 -12.91 -6.08
C ASP A 143 26.51 -12.79 -5.24
N GLN A 144 25.38 -13.01 -5.92
CA GLN A 144 24.04 -13.00 -5.32
C GLN A 144 23.83 -14.12 -4.27
N ALA A 145 24.74 -15.10 -4.16
CA ALA A 145 24.71 -16.10 -3.09
C ALA A 145 25.36 -15.61 -1.78
N THR A 146 26.00 -14.42 -1.77
CA THR A 146 26.55 -13.80 -0.56
C THR A 146 25.41 -13.50 0.43
N PRO A 147 25.38 -14.11 1.63
CA PRO A 147 24.29 -13.87 2.57
C PRO A 147 24.28 -12.43 3.06
N VAL A 148 23.23 -11.68 2.73
CA VAL A 148 22.99 -10.35 3.29
C VAL A 148 22.63 -10.55 4.77
N ASN A 149 23.54 -10.18 5.65
CA ASN A 149 23.68 -10.83 6.94
C ASN A 149 22.58 -10.41 7.95
N GLY A 150 21.53 -11.22 8.06
CA GLY A 150 20.85 -11.40 9.34
C GLY A 150 21.71 -12.29 10.24
N ALA A 151 22.51 -11.67 11.11
CA ALA A 151 23.28 -12.30 12.20
C ALA A 151 23.98 -13.65 11.87
N ALA A 152 25.25 -13.59 11.47
CA ALA A 152 26.14 -14.76 11.46
C ALA A 152 26.41 -15.26 12.89
N ALA A 153 25.54 -16.13 13.40
CA ALA A 153 25.72 -16.86 14.65
C ALA A 153 26.76 -17.97 14.49
N VAL A 154 28.04 -17.60 14.41
CA VAL A 154 29.16 -18.55 14.51
C VAL A 154 29.28 -19.00 15.97
N ALA A 155 28.87 -20.24 16.24
CA ALA A 155 28.98 -20.83 17.58
C ALA A 155 30.46 -21.04 17.98
N PRO A 156 30.95 -20.43 19.08
CA PRO A 156 32.33 -20.61 19.51
C PRO A 156 32.50 -21.91 20.32
N LYS A 157 33.36 -22.81 19.84
CA LYS A 157 33.82 -23.96 20.63
C LYS A 157 35.00 -23.55 21.55
N GLY A 158 34.77 -23.56 22.86
CA GLY A 158 35.82 -23.92 23.83
C GLY A 158 36.45 -22.81 24.71
N LYS A 159 36.04 -22.81 26.00
CA LYS A 159 36.73 -22.33 27.22
C LYS A 159 37.15 -20.85 27.34
N ALA A 160 36.45 -20.16 28.26
CA ALA A 160 36.84 -18.87 28.87
C ALA A 160 38.01 -19.01 29.89
N PRO A 161 38.66 -17.92 30.35
CA PRO A 161 38.08 -16.99 31.35
C PRO A 161 38.04 -15.52 30.84
N ALA A 162 36.95 -14.76 31.00
CA ALA A 162 36.45 -14.12 32.23
C ALA A 162 37.05 -12.73 32.56
N VAL A 163 36.55 -11.69 31.86
CA VAL A 163 36.19 -10.37 32.43
C VAL A 163 34.99 -9.85 31.63
N ALA A 164 33.96 -9.33 32.31
CA ALA A 164 32.66 -9.08 31.70
C ALA A 164 32.14 -7.65 31.93
N ALA A 165 31.28 -7.22 30.99
CA ALA A 165 30.18 -6.25 31.17
C ALA A 165 30.50 -4.76 31.42
N THR A 166 30.84 -4.03 30.36
CA THR A 166 30.32 -2.68 30.01
C THR A 166 30.70 -2.42 28.53
N VAL A 167 29.89 -1.91 27.59
CA VAL A 167 28.66 -1.10 27.61
C VAL A 167 27.71 -1.58 26.49
N LEU A 168 26.58 -2.22 26.82
CA LEU A 168 25.47 -2.45 25.87
C LEU A 168 24.19 -2.82 26.66
N ALA A 169 23.79 -1.92 27.56
CA ALA A 169 22.70 -2.15 28.52
C ALA A 169 21.96 -0.87 28.94
N THR A 170 21.72 0.06 28.00
CA THR A 170 21.01 1.34 28.28
C THR A 170 20.06 1.77 27.16
N THR A 171 19.25 0.85 26.62
CA THR A 171 18.06 1.18 25.80
C THR A 171 16.86 0.31 26.18
N ASP A 172 16.98 -1.03 26.12
CA ASP A 172 15.83 -1.94 26.29
C ASP A 172 15.20 -1.97 27.69
N ALA A 173 15.95 -1.62 28.75
CA ALA A 173 15.42 -1.63 30.12
C ALA A 173 14.36 -0.53 30.39
N ASN A 174 14.35 0.54 29.59
CA ASN A 174 13.37 1.62 29.74
C ASN A 174 12.05 1.34 29.02
N GLU A 175 12.07 0.55 27.95
CA GLU A 175 10.87 0.20 27.18
C GLU A 175 9.94 -0.73 27.99
N ALA A 176 10.50 -1.80 28.56
CA ALA A 176 9.76 -2.72 29.43
C ALA A 176 9.17 -2.02 30.68
N LYS A 177 9.93 -1.09 31.30
CA LYS A 177 9.41 -0.26 32.42
C LYS A 177 8.34 0.72 31.98
N ARG A 178 8.41 1.27 30.76
CA ARG A 178 7.41 2.19 30.20
C ARG A 178 6.10 1.46 29.89
N GLN A 179 6.15 0.30 29.26
CA GLN A 179 4.98 -0.54 28.97
C GLN A 179 4.29 -1.02 30.26
N ALA A 180 5.05 -1.52 31.26
CA ALA A 180 4.50 -1.89 32.56
C ALA A 180 3.85 -0.71 33.33
N LYS A 181 4.36 0.51 33.13
CA LYS A 181 3.82 1.74 33.76
C LYS A 181 2.59 2.29 33.02
N ILE A 182 2.42 1.99 31.73
CA ILE A 182 1.21 2.28 30.95
C ILE A 182 0.08 1.32 31.36
N ALA A 183 0.32 0.01 31.34
CA ALA A 183 -0.66 -0.99 31.77
C ALA A 183 -1.16 -0.76 33.21
N LYS A 184 -0.27 -0.36 34.13
CA LYS A 184 -0.63 -0.03 35.52
C LYS A 184 -1.30 1.35 35.69
N LYS A 185 -1.30 2.20 34.66
CA LYS A 185 -2.02 3.49 34.62
C LYS A 185 -3.42 3.33 34.02
N GLU A 186 -3.61 2.39 33.09
CA GLU A 186 -4.92 2.03 32.53
C GLU A 186 -5.74 1.21 33.54
N ALA A 187 -5.17 0.16 34.14
CA ALA A 187 -5.84 -0.60 35.21
C ALA A 187 -6.25 0.25 36.45
N LYS A 188 -5.60 1.41 36.65
CA LYS A 188 -5.96 2.37 37.73
C LYS A 188 -6.94 3.46 37.29
N LYS A 189 -7.30 3.52 36.00
CA LYS A 189 -8.29 4.43 35.42
C LYS A 189 -9.69 3.79 35.47
N ASP A 190 -9.79 2.49 35.19
CA ASP A 190 -11.07 1.76 35.22
C ASP A 190 -11.59 1.58 36.65
N ALA A 191 -10.71 1.21 37.60
CA ALA A 191 -11.04 1.16 39.04
C ALA A 191 -11.41 2.53 39.68
N LYS A 192 -11.34 3.65 38.92
CA LYS A 192 -11.81 4.97 39.36
C LYS A 192 -13.07 5.43 38.62
N LYS A 193 -13.59 4.66 37.66
CA LYS A 193 -14.80 5.00 36.90
C LYS A 193 -16.07 4.44 37.56
N GLU A 194 -16.00 3.24 38.15
CA GLU A 194 -17.15 2.61 38.84
C GLU A 194 -17.48 3.23 40.21
N ALA A 195 -16.60 4.08 40.77
CA ALA A 195 -16.86 4.81 42.03
C ALA A 195 -17.45 6.22 41.83
N LYS A 196 -17.82 6.61 40.60
CA LYS A 196 -18.36 7.95 40.29
C LYS A 196 -19.66 7.94 39.48
N GLU A 197 -20.45 6.87 39.60
CA GLU A 197 -21.82 6.79 39.05
C GLU A 197 -22.90 6.61 40.15
N ALA A 198 -22.50 6.74 41.43
CA ALA A 198 -23.38 6.70 42.60
C ALA A 198 -23.46 8.05 43.35
N LYS A 199 -23.55 9.16 42.60
CA LYS A 199 -24.02 10.48 43.11
C LYS A 199 -24.18 11.50 41.97
N LYS A 200 -25.40 11.63 41.42
CA LYS A 200 -26.08 12.90 41.06
C LYS A 200 -27.36 12.62 40.25
N ALA A 201 -28.43 12.20 40.92
CA ALA A 201 -29.79 12.25 40.41
C ALA A 201 -30.78 12.26 41.60
N ASP A 202 -30.91 13.41 42.25
CA ASP A 202 -32.08 13.74 43.08
C ASP A 202 -32.24 15.28 43.19
N ALA A 203 -33.50 15.72 43.34
CA ALA A 203 -34.00 17.11 43.42
C ALA A 203 -33.74 18.02 42.19
N ALA A 204 -34.73 18.73 41.61
CA ALA A 204 -36.18 18.85 41.90
C ALA A 204 -36.91 19.20 40.56
N ALA A 205 -38.02 18.54 40.18
CA ALA A 205 -39.44 18.77 40.53
C ALA A 205 -40.09 19.91 39.70
N VAL A 206 -41.39 20.00 39.42
CA VAL A 206 -42.62 19.28 39.90
C VAL A 206 -43.54 19.08 38.67
N GLU A 207 -44.19 17.92 38.47
CA GLU A 207 -45.63 17.60 38.65
C GLU A 207 -45.94 16.41 37.70
N ALA A 208 -46.98 15.56 37.82
CA ALA A 208 -47.91 15.14 38.90
C ALA A 208 -48.53 13.78 38.42
N GLU A 209 -49.28 12.97 39.19
CA GLU A 209 -49.78 13.07 40.57
C GLU A 209 -49.57 11.71 41.31
N ALA A 210 -50.61 11.08 41.86
CA ALA A 210 -50.60 9.79 42.57
C ALA A 210 -52.03 9.16 42.56
N PRO A 211 -52.35 8.11 43.37
CA PRO A 211 -51.56 7.02 43.95
C PRO A 211 -51.91 5.68 43.23
N ALA A 212 -51.77 4.43 43.71
CA ALA A 212 -51.26 3.76 44.92
C ALA A 212 -50.74 2.34 44.48
N ALA A 213 -50.24 1.39 45.28
CA ALA A 213 -50.02 1.23 46.73
C ALA A 213 -48.83 0.27 46.98
N ALA A 214 -48.75 -0.38 48.15
CA ALA A 214 -47.83 -1.47 48.49
C ALA A 214 -48.51 -2.43 49.52
N PRO A 215 -47.87 -3.43 50.16
CA PRO A 215 -46.60 -4.14 49.89
C PRO A 215 -46.68 -5.70 50.03
N ALA A 216 -45.50 -6.36 50.00
CA ALA A 216 -45.06 -7.45 50.89
C ALA A 216 -45.09 -8.96 50.46
N ALA A 217 -43.86 -9.48 50.28
CA ALA A 217 -43.26 -10.62 51.02
C ALA A 217 -43.36 -12.09 50.52
N ALA A 218 -42.34 -12.84 50.99
CA ALA A 218 -42.15 -14.31 51.03
C ALA A 218 -41.49 -15.04 49.83
N ALA A 219 -40.24 -15.47 50.06
CA ALA A 219 -39.61 -16.65 49.43
C ALA A 219 -40.02 -17.94 50.21
N PRO A 220 -39.74 -19.20 49.80
CA PRO A 220 -38.40 -19.70 49.41
C PRO A 220 -38.34 -20.75 48.26
N ALA A 221 -37.12 -21.22 47.98
CA ALA A 221 -36.76 -22.32 47.05
C ALA A 221 -36.95 -23.72 47.73
N PRO A 222 -36.50 -24.92 47.23
CA PRO A 222 -35.35 -25.19 46.33
C PRO A 222 -35.45 -26.44 45.38
N ALA A 223 -34.28 -26.90 44.89
CA ALA A 223 -33.92 -28.23 44.34
C ALA A 223 -34.18 -28.54 42.85
N LYS A 224 -33.38 -29.37 42.13
CA LYS A 224 -31.93 -29.72 42.16
C LYS A 224 -31.59 -30.62 40.93
N LYS A 225 -30.29 -30.73 40.58
CA LYS A 225 -29.58 -31.64 39.62
C LYS A 225 -29.18 -30.96 38.29
N GLU A 226 -27.91 -30.85 37.87
CA GLU A 226 -26.81 -31.85 37.72
C GLU A 226 -27.07 -32.91 36.63
N ALA A 227 -26.14 -33.31 35.75
CA ALA A 227 -24.80 -32.82 35.36
C ALA A 227 -24.30 -33.62 34.10
N LYS A 228 -23.03 -33.39 33.68
CA LYS A 228 -22.27 -33.99 32.55
C LYS A 228 -22.50 -33.30 31.18
N LYS A 229 -21.52 -32.71 30.47
CA LYS A 229 -20.05 -32.89 30.28
C LYS A 229 -19.67 -34.00 29.27
N ALA A 230 -18.68 -33.65 28.41
CA ALA A 230 -17.95 -34.47 27.43
C ALA A 230 -18.68 -34.67 26.08
N GLU A 231 -18.05 -34.62 24.90
CA GLU A 231 -16.71 -34.14 24.47
C GLU A 231 -16.73 -33.92 22.95
N GLN A 232 -15.98 -32.97 22.38
CA GLN A 232 -15.85 -32.81 20.92
C GLN A 232 -14.57 -33.46 20.40
N PRO A 233 -14.65 -34.45 19.49
CA PRO A 233 -13.52 -34.83 18.64
C PRO A 233 -13.59 -34.07 17.31
N ALA A 234 -12.43 -33.60 16.82
CA ALA A 234 -12.31 -32.90 15.55
C ALA A 234 -12.42 -33.84 14.33
N LYS A 235 -12.95 -33.36 13.21
CA LYS A 235 -12.69 -33.96 11.88
C LYS A 235 -12.67 -32.92 10.76
N LYS A 236 -11.71 -33.09 9.83
CA LYS A 236 -11.48 -32.25 8.65
C LYS A 236 -12.53 -32.46 7.56
N ALA A 237 -12.72 -31.39 6.78
CA ALA A 237 -12.96 -31.37 5.32
C ALA A 237 -14.04 -32.29 4.71
N ALA A 238 -15.17 -31.67 4.35
CA ALA A 238 -15.86 -31.88 3.07
C ALA A 238 -16.77 -30.66 2.80
N ALA A 239 -16.95 -30.28 1.53
CA ALA A 239 -17.88 -29.22 1.15
C ALA A 239 -19.35 -29.70 1.22
N PRO A 240 -20.30 -28.82 1.59
CA PRO A 240 -21.72 -29.06 1.36
C PRO A 240 -22.37 -27.98 0.47
N ALA A 241 -22.91 -28.43 -0.65
CA ALA A 241 -24.14 -27.92 -1.24
C ALA A 241 -25.16 -29.09 -1.28
N PRO A 242 -26.47 -28.89 -1.50
CA PRO A 242 -27.25 -27.65 -1.63
C PRO A 242 -28.04 -27.37 -0.31
N ALA A 243 -29.15 -26.62 -0.18
CA ALA A 243 -30.08 -26.01 -1.14
C ALA A 243 -30.89 -24.83 -0.57
N ALA A 244 -31.55 -24.10 -1.49
CA ALA A 244 -32.87 -23.47 -1.34
C ALA A 244 -33.17 -22.60 -0.11
N ALA A 245 -32.61 -21.38 -0.09
CA ALA A 245 -33.27 -20.22 0.52
C ALA A 245 -32.97 -18.95 -0.31
N ALA A 246 -33.98 -18.47 -1.05
CA ALA A 246 -33.95 -17.26 -1.89
C ALA A 246 -32.73 -17.11 -2.83
N SER A 247 -32.92 -17.47 -4.11
CA SER A 247 -32.04 -17.06 -5.20
C SER A 247 -32.11 -15.54 -5.40
N ALA A 248 -31.37 -14.80 -4.60
CA ALA A 248 -30.98 -13.44 -4.95
C ALA A 248 -30.10 -13.54 -6.20
N GLU A 249 -30.62 -13.06 -7.33
CA GLU A 249 -29.83 -12.89 -8.55
C GLU A 249 -28.56 -12.11 -8.20
N LEU A 250 -27.40 -12.72 -8.48
CA LEU A 250 -26.10 -12.11 -8.31
C LEU A 250 -25.88 -11.11 -9.45
N ASP A 251 -26.63 -10.00 -9.38
CA ASP A 251 -26.61 -8.91 -10.34
C ASP A 251 -25.63 -7.82 -9.88
N PRO A 252 -24.42 -7.73 -10.47
CA PRO A 252 -23.45 -6.71 -10.12
C PRO A 252 -23.82 -5.33 -10.69
N THR A 253 -24.80 -5.20 -11.61
CA THR A 253 -25.20 -3.91 -12.19
C THR A 253 -25.87 -2.98 -11.18
N ARG A 254 -26.36 -3.55 -10.06
CA ARG A 254 -26.92 -2.85 -8.90
C ARG A 254 -25.89 -2.05 -8.09
N LEU A 255 -24.60 -2.33 -8.27
CA LEU A 255 -23.52 -1.56 -7.69
C LEU A 255 -23.25 -0.31 -8.56
N ASP A 256 -23.24 0.88 -7.96
CA ASP A 256 -22.82 2.11 -8.65
C ASP A 256 -21.30 2.22 -8.59
N ILE A 257 -20.62 1.45 -9.44
CA ILE A 257 -19.17 1.47 -9.56
C ILE A 257 -18.79 2.51 -10.61
N ARG A 258 -17.92 3.45 -10.23
CA ARG A 258 -17.45 4.54 -11.10
C ARG A 258 -15.93 4.63 -11.08
N VAL A 259 -15.40 5.36 -12.07
CA VAL A 259 -14.05 5.90 -12.03
C VAL A 259 -14.03 7.12 -11.09
N GLY A 260 -13.14 7.09 -10.11
CA GLY A 260 -12.84 8.22 -9.23
C GLY A 260 -11.48 8.82 -9.56
N PHE A 261 -11.26 10.06 -9.14
CA PHE A 261 -9.94 10.69 -9.12
C PHE A 261 -9.70 11.32 -7.75
N ILE A 262 -8.69 10.81 -7.03
CA ILE A 262 -8.28 11.33 -5.72
C ILE A 262 -7.54 12.64 -5.95
N GLU A 263 -8.17 13.77 -5.63
CA GLU A 263 -7.56 15.10 -5.77
C GLU A 263 -6.50 15.33 -4.70
N VAL A 264 -6.86 15.02 -3.46
CA VAL A 264 -6.00 15.07 -2.28
C VAL A 264 -6.35 13.92 -1.35
N ALA A 265 -5.32 13.34 -0.73
CA ALA A 265 -5.44 12.44 0.41
C ALA A 265 -4.67 12.99 1.60
N GLU A 266 -5.20 12.82 2.81
CA GLU A 266 -4.57 13.24 4.07
C GLU A 266 -4.67 12.13 5.13
N LYS A 267 -3.78 12.11 6.12
CA LYS A 267 -3.91 11.18 7.26
C LYS A 267 -5.07 11.61 8.15
N HIS A 268 -5.91 10.66 8.57
CA HIS A 268 -7.01 10.95 9.47
C HIS A 268 -6.49 11.40 10.85
N ALA A 269 -6.90 12.58 11.32
CA ALA A 269 -6.40 13.19 12.55
C ALA A 269 -6.51 12.25 13.78
N ASP A 270 -7.66 11.60 13.95
CA ASP A 270 -7.93 10.69 15.08
C ASP A 270 -7.69 9.19 14.77
N ALA A 271 -6.99 8.83 13.67
CA ALA A 271 -6.79 7.43 13.30
C ALA A 271 -5.54 7.17 12.44
N GLU A 272 -4.54 6.50 13.02
CA GLU A 272 -3.24 6.23 12.38
C GLU A 272 -3.31 5.29 11.15
N SER A 273 -4.36 4.46 11.05
CA SER A 273 -4.55 3.49 9.97
C SER A 273 -5.49 3.96 8.85
N LEU A 274 -6.04 5.18 8.95
CA LEU A 274 -7.01 5.71 7.98
C LEU A 274 -6.45 6.93 7.22
N TYR A 275 -6.77 7.00 5.94
CA TYR A 275 -6.69 8.21 5.13
C TYR A 275 -8.08 8.85 5.00
N VAL A 276 -8.09 10.16 4.73
CA VAL A 276 -9.27 10.92 4.30
C VAL A 276 -8.97 11.45 2.91
N GLU A 277 -9.74 11.02 1.92
CA GLU A 277 -9.59 11.44 0.52
C GLU A 277 -10.71 12.40 0.09
N LYS A 278 -10.37 13.32 -0.82
CA LYS A 278 -11.32 14.02 -1.67
C LYS A 278 -11.30 13.37 -3.05
N ILE A 279 -12.40 12.76 -3.45
CA ILE A 279 -12.50 12.01 -4.71
C ILE A 279 -13.56 12.63 -5.61
N ALA A 280 -13.14 13.13 -6.77
CA ALA A 280 -14.03 13.54 -7.84
C ALA A 280 -14.58 12.29 -8.55
N MET A 281 -15.91 12.20 -8.73
CA MET A 281 -16.60 11.00 -9.25
C MET A 281 -17.76 11.36 -10.21
N GLY A 282 -17.64 12.50 -10.89
CA GLY A 282 -18.65 13.04 -11.81
C GLY A 282 -19.85 13.74 -11.14
N ASP A 283 -19.84 13.87 -9.80
CA ASP A 283 -20.75 14.75 -9.07
C ASP A 283 -20.20 16.21 -9.08
N ASP A 284 -21.04 17.19 -8.74
CA ASP A 284 -20.67 18.62 -8.74
C ASP A 284 -19.52 18.96 -7.77
N GLU A 285 -19.40 18.23 -6.66
CA GLU A 285 -18.35 18.40 -5.65
C GLU A 285 -17.63 17.07 -5.34
N PRO A 286 -16.29 17.10 -5.10
CA PRO A 286 -15.53 15.93 -4.65
C PRO A 286 -16.03 15.39 -3.31
N ARG A 287 -16.42 14.11 -3.28
CA ARG A 287 -16.92 13.48 -2.05
C ARG A 287 -15.76 13.17 -1.10
N THR A 288 -16.02 13.32 0.20
CA THR A 288 -15.12 12.83 1.24
C THR A 288 -15.22 11.31 1.33
N VAL A 289 -14.08 10.63 1.23
CA VAL A 289 -13.93 9.18 1.41
C VAL A 289 -12.95 8.94 2.57
N VAL A 290 -13.08 7.81 3.26
CA VAL A 290 -12.17 7.39 4.31
C VAL A 290 -11.74 5.96 4.02
N SER A 291 -10.45 5.74 3.76
CA SER A 291 -9.89 4.43 3.40
C SER A 291 -8.91 3.90 4.45
N GLY A 292 -8.84 2.57 4.59
CA GLY A 292 -7.92 1.88 5.50
C GLY A 292 -6.54 1.59 4.91
N LEU A 293 -6.02 2.47 4.05
CA LEU A 293 -4.89 2.14 3.16
C LEU A 293 -3.50 2.53 3.69
N VAL A 294 -3.38 3.15 4.87
CA VAL A 294 -2.10 3.71 5.39
C VAL A 294 -0.97 2.69 5.52
N HIS A 295 -1.29 1.43 5.80
CA HIS A 295 -0.29 0.35 5.92
C HIS A 295 0.01 -0.36 4.60
N HIS A 296 -0.69 -0.02 3.51
CA HIS A 296 -0.63 -0.72 2.23
C HIS A 296 -0.11 0.17 1.10
N ILE A 297 -0.56 1.43 1.05
CA ILE A 297 -0.26 2.39 -0.01
C ILE A 297 0.21 3.67 0.67
N PRO A 298 1.42 4.18 0.37
CA PRO A 298 1.91 5.39 1.03
C PRO A 298 1.21 6.64 0.47
N LEU A 299 1.23 7.72 1.27
CA LEU A 299 0.38 8.90 1.04
C LEU A 299 0.65 9.62 -0.30
N ASP A 300 1.89 9.59 -0.76
CA ASP A 300 2.35 10.08 -2.06
C ASP A 300 1.64 9.35 -3.21
N GLN A 301 1.53 8.01 -3.13
CA GLN A 301 0.85 7.18 -4.12
C GLN A 301 -0.68 7.26 -4.07
N MET A 302 -1.25 8.01 -3.12
CA MET A 302 -2.69 8.32 -3.07
C MET A 302 -3.01 9.66 -3.75
N GLN A 303 -2.04 10.57 -3.90
CA GLN A 303 -2.29 11.90 -4.47
C GLN A 303 -2.55 11.84 -5.98
N LYS A 304 -3.49 12.67 -6.47
CA LYS A 304 -3.77 12.89 -7.91
C LYS A 304 -3.92 11.58 -8.70
N ARG A 305 -4.51 10.57 -8.07
CA ARG A 305 -4.54 9.19 -8.59
C ARG A 305 -5.95 8.80 -9.06
N PRO A 306 -6.11 8.30 -10.30
CA PRO A 306 -7.35 7.67 -10.71
C PRO A 306 -7.54 6.33 -9.96
N CYS A 307 -8.76 6.07 -9.53
CA CYS A 307 -9.15 4.90 -8.76
C CYS A 307 -10.53 4.39 -9.22
N VAL A 308 -10.95 3.26 -8.65
CA VAL A 308 -12.31 2.74 -8.81
C VAL A 308 -13.04 2.85 -7.48
N VAL A 309 -14.30 3.27 -7.51
CA VAL A 309 -15.09 3.60 -6.32
C VAL A 309 -16.50 3.04 -6.41
N LEU A 310 -17.03 2.59 -5.27
CA LEU A 310 -18.43 2.23 -5.10
C LEU A 310 -19.19 3.41 -4.45
N ALA A 311 -20.06 4.04 -5.23
CA ALA A 311 -20.64 5.36 -4.96
C ALA A 311 -22.07 5.34 -4.37
N ASN A 312 -22.75 4.19 -4.36
CA ASN A 312 -24.12 4.03 -3.84
C ASN A 312 -24.21 3.30 -2.48
N LEU A 313 -23.10 3.12 -1.75
CA LEU A 313 -23.16 2.68 -0.36
C LEU A 313 -23.79 3.76 0.53
N LYS A 314 -24.51 3.33 1.58
CA LYS A 314 -24.98 4.26 2.62
C LYS A 314 -23.76 4.89 3.33
N PRO A 315 -23.65 6.22 3.41
CA PRO A 315 -22.50 6.87 4.05
C PRO A 315 -22.26 6.44 5.50
N VAL A 316 -21.01 6.15 5.85
CA VAL A 316 -20.58 5.64 7.16
C VAL A 316 -19.67 6.63 7.86
N ALA A 317 -19.90 6.88 9.14
CA ALA A 317 -18.98 7.68 9.96
C ALA A 317 -17.85 6.80 10.49
N MET A 318 -16.62 7.10 10.09
CA MET A 318 -15.39 6.44 10.57
C MET A 318 -14.62 7.46 11.40
N ARG A 319 -14.50 7.22 12.71
CA ARG A 319 -13.74 8.07 13.65
C ARG A 319 -14.11 9.56 13.63
N GLY A 320 -15.35 9.89 13.26
CA GLY A 320 -15.89 11.26 13.22
C GLY A 320 -16.04 11.81 11.81
N VAL A 321 -15.25 11.35 10.84
CA VAL A 321 -15.36 11.73 9.43
C VAL A 321 -16.36 10.83 8.72
N LYS A 322 -17.21 11.40 7.87
CA LYS A 322 -18.22 10.67 7.10
C LYS A 322 -17.66 10.29 5.74
N SER A 323 -17.56 8.99 5.45
CA SER A 323 -17.22 8.47 4.13
C SER A 323 -18.48 8.35 3.27
N HIS A 324 -18.42 8.88 2.05
CA HIS A 324 -19.54 8.95 1.09
C HIS A 324 -19.39 8.02 -0.13
N ALA A 325 -18.30 7.24 -0.18
CA ALA A 325 -18.05 6.16 -1.12
C ALA A 325 -17.06 5.16 -0.49
N MET A 326 -16.66 4.14 -1.23
CA MET A 326 -15.60 3.21 -0.85
C MET A 326 -14.67 2.98 -2.04
N VAL A 327 -13.36 3.06 -1.85
CA VAL A 327 -12.38 2.82 -2.92
C VAL A 327 -12.16 1.31 -3.05
N LEU A 328 -12.42 0.77 -4.25
CA LEU A 328 -12.27 -0.67 -4.50
C LEU A 328 -10.80 -1.02 -4.73
N CYS A 329 -10.33 -1.98 -3.94
CA CYS A 329 -8.95 -2.48 -3.99
C CYS A 329 -8.97 -3.98 -4.25
N THR A 330 -7.98 -4.48 -4.99
CA THR A 330 -7.72 -5.93 -5.02
C THR A 330 -6.80 -6.32 -3.86
N THR A 331 -6.92 -7.55 -3.38
CA THR A 331 -6.03 -8.14 -2.37
C THR A 331 -5.60 -9.53 -2.81
N SER A 332 -4.29 -9.79 -2.86
CA SER A 332 -3.74 -11.12 -3.14
C SER A 332 -3.97 -12.10 -1.97
N GLU A 333 -3.81 -13.39 -2.23
CA GLU A 333 -3.81 -14.42 -1.17
C GLU A 333 -2.73 -14.17 -0.10
N GLU A 334 -1.61 -13.58 -0.51
CA GLU A 334 -0.49 -13.16 0.36
C GLU A 334 -0.80 -11.90 1.20
N GLY A 335 -1.97 -11.28 1.00
CA GLY A 335 -2.41 -10.09 1.74
C GLY A 335 -1.91 -8.75 1.19
N LYS A 336 -1.31 -8.72 -0.01
CA LYS A 336 -0.91 -7.48 -0.68
C LYS A 336 -2.15 -6.77 -1.23
N VAL A 337 -2.37 -5.52 -0.84
CA VAL A 337 -3.50 -4.69 -1.28
C VAL A 337 -3.05 -3.69 -2.35
N GLU A 338 -3.77 -3.61 -3.46
CA GLU A 338 -3.52 -2.65 -4.55
C GLU A 338 -4.81 -1.95 -5.00
N LEU A 339 -4.72 -0.65 -5.30
CA LEU A 339 -5.81 0.10 -5.94
C LEU A 339 -6.05 -0.42 -7.36
N LEU A 340 -7.32 -0.62 -7.72
CA LEU A 340 -7.71 -0.85 -9.11
C LEU A 340 -7.44 0.40 -9.96
N ALA A 341 -6.76 0.20 -11.08
CA ALA A 341 -6.43 1.24 -12.05
C ALA A 341 -7.44 1.20 -13.22
N PRO A 342 -8.24 2.25 -13.41
CA PRO A 342 -9.03 2.40 -14.62
C PRO A 342 -8.11 2.72 -15.82
N PRO A 343 -8.53 2.43 -17.06
CA PRO A 343 -7.69 2.59 -18.25
C PRO A 343 -7.38 4.06 -18.54
N LYS A 344 -6.27 4.30 -19.26
CA LYS A 344 -5.84 5.65 -19.66
C LYS A 344 -6.91 6.31 -20.53
N GLY A 345 -7.30 7.54 -20.19
CA GLY A 345 -8.36 8.29 -20.88
C GLY A 345 -9.73 8.20 -20.21
N SER A 346 -9.90 7.38 -19.16
CA SER A 346 -11.10 7.40 -18.31
C SER A 346 -11.27 8.75 -17.61
N LYS A 347 -12.52 9.19 -17.44
CA LYS A 347 -12.90 10.43 -16.78
C LYS A 347 -13.52 10.16 -15.40
N PRO A 348 -13.36 11.06 -14.42
CA PRO A 348 -14.09 10.99 -13.16
C PRO A 348 -15.61 10.91 -13.43
N GLY A 349 -16.25 9.88 -12.88
CA GLY A 349 -17.67 9.59 -13.09
C GLY A 349 -18.00 8.62 -14.22
N ASP A 350 -17.03 8.19 -15.04
CA ASP A 350 -17.27 7.11 -16.00
C ASP A 350 -17.78 5.86 -15.25
N ARG A 351 -18.97 5.39 -15.62
CA ARG A 351 -19.60 4.22 -14.99
C ARG A 351 -18.93 2.95 -15.48
N ILE A 352 -18.59 2.07 -14.54
CA ILE A 352 -18.06 0.74 -14.84
C ILE A 352 -19.22 -0.20 -15.16
N ALA A 353 -19.14 -0.81 -16.34
CA ALA A 353 -20.00 -1.90 -16.78
C ALA A 353 -19.29 -3.24 -16.59
N PHE A 354 -20.05 -4.34 -16.72
CA PHE A 354 -19.52 -5.70 -16.70
C PHE A 354 -19.79 -6.34 -18.06
N ASP A 355 -18.73 -6.76 -18.75
CA ASP A 355 -18.83 -7.34 -20.08
C ASP A 355 -19.70 -8.61 -20.08
N GLY A 356 -20.58 -8.74 -21.07
CA GLY A 356 -21.57 -9.82 -21.14
C GLY A 356 -22.62 -9.83 -20.01
N ILE A 357 -22.86 -8.70 -19.33
CA ILE A 357 -23.98 -8.51 -18.39
C ILE A 357 -24.87 -7.36 -18.87
N GLU A 358 -25.86 -7.70 -19.69
CA GLU A 358 -26.86 -6.78 -20.23
C GLU A 358 -28.22 -6.94 -19.52
N GLY A 359 -29.05 -5.90 -19.55
CA GLY A 359 -30.45 -5.97 -19.07
C GLY A 359 -30.67 -5.85 -17.55
N GLY A 360 -29.62 -5.68 -16.74
CA GLY A 360 -29.76 -5.40 -15.31
C GLY A 360 -30.47 -4.07 -15.02
N ALA A 361 -31.12 -3.97 -13.85
CA ALA A 361 -32.01 -2.84 -13.51
C ALA A 361 -31.31 -1.48 -13.32
N GLY A 362 -29.99 -1.44 -13.45
CA GLY A 362 -29.17 -0.28 -13.12
C GLY A 362 -28.79 -0.24 -11.63
N PRO A 363 -28.05 0.79 -11.20
CA PRO A 363 -27.54 0.86 -9.84
C PRO A 363 -28.67 1.21 -8.87
N ASP A 364 -28.74 0.53 -7.72
CA ASP A 364 -29.62 0.94 -6.62
C ASP A 364 -29.26 2.39 -6.23
N ALA A 365 -30.24 3.29 -6.06
CA ALA A 365 -29.94 4.69 -5.68
C ALA A 365 -29.14 4.81 -4.35
N VAL A 366 -29.45 3.94 -3.38
CA VAL A 366 -28.61 3.64 -2.21
C VAL A 366 -28.77 2.16 -1.86
N LEU A 367 -27.67 1.43 -1.76
CA LEU A 367 -27.65 0.03 -1.34
C LEU A 367 -28.16 -0.10 0.10
N ASN A 368 -29.17 -0.96 0.30
CA ASN A 368 -29.74 -1.22 1.62
C ASN A 368 -28.82 -2.15 2.44
N PRO A 369 -28.21 -1.71 3.56
CA PRO A 369 -27.29 -2.54 4.34
C PRO A 369 -27.93 -3.80 4.92
N LYS A 370 -29.26 -3.83 5.10
CA LYS A 370 -29.97 -5.04 5.56
C LYS A 370 -30.02 -6.14 4.49
N LYS A 371 -29.91 -5.77 3.20
CA LYS A 371 -29.91 -6.71 2.07
C LYS A 371 -28.50 -7.28 1.77
N LYS A 372 -27.44 -6.71 2.36
CA LYS A 372 -26.04 -7.16 2.20
C LYS A 372 -25.61 -7.42 0.75
N VAL A 373 -26.04 -6.54 -0.16
CA VAL A 373 -25.91 -6.75 -1.62
C VAL A 373 -24.44 -6.80 -2.02
N PHE A 374 -23.64 -5.84 -1.58
CA PHE A 374 -22.21 -5.82 -1.86
C PHE A 374 -21.51 -7.04 -1.26
N GLU A 375 -21.84 -7.41 -0.01
CA GLU A 375 -21.22 -8.55 0.67
C GLU A 375 -21.60 -9.91 0.04
N SER A 376 -22.74 -9.99 -0.66
CA SER A 376 -23.12 -11.17 -1.46
C SER A 376 -22.40 -11.24 -2.81
N LEU A 377 -21.98 -10.10 -3.36
CA LEU A 377 -21.30 -10.00 -4.67
C LEU A 377 -19.77 -9.99 -4.54
N ALA A 378 -19.22 -9.46 -3.44
CA ALA A 378 -17.77 -9.32 -3.22
C ALA A 378 -16.96 -10.63 -3.37
N PRO A 379 -17.45 -11.82 -2.95
CA PRO A 379 -16.73 -13.09 -3.20
C PRO A 379 -16.54 -13.44 -4.69
N PHE A 380 -17.32 -12.81 -5.57
CA PHE A 380 -17.28 -13.00 -7.02
C PHE A 380 -16.55 -11.86 -7.75
N LEU A 381 -16.23 -10.75 -7.06
CA LEU A 381 -15.43 -9.67 -7.62
C LEU A 381 -13.95 -10.02 -7.45
N GLN A 382 -13.25 -10.26 -8.55
CA GLN A 382 -11.85 -10.68 -8.53
C GLN A 382 -11.09 -10.23 -9.78
N THR A 383 -9.76 -10.32 -9.71
CA THR A 383 -8.88 -10.12 -10.88
C THR A 383 -8.61 -11.46 -11.59
N ASN A 384 -8.56 -11.46 -12.92
CA ASN A 384 -8.19 -12.65 -13.70
C ASN A 384 -6.64 -12.82 -13.78
N ALA A 385 -6.18 -13.83 -14.53
CA ALA A 385 -4.75 -14.08 -14.77
C ALA A 385 -4.02 -12.88 -15.43
N ASP A 386 -4.71 -12.14 -16.29
CA ASP A 386 -4.18 -10.94 -16.95
C ASP A 386 -4.16 -9.71 -16.04
N LYS A 387 -4.67 -9.82 -14.80
CA LYS A 387 -4.90 -8.74 -13.82
C LYS A 387 -6.09 -7.83 -14.17
N VAL A 388 -6.93 -8.22 -15.14
CA VAL A 388 -8.19 -7.51 -15.43
C VAL A 388 -9.14 -7.71 -14.25
N ALA A 389 -9.72 -6.62 -13.73
CA ALA A 389 -10.75 -6.67 -12.71
C ALA A 389 -12.09 -7.10 -13.32
N GLY A 390 -12.89 -7.88 -12.61
CA GLY A 390 -14.17 -8.37 -13.12
C GLY A 390 -15.04 -9.01 -12.07
N PHE A 391 -16.17 -9.54 -12.54
CA PHE A 391 -17.12 -10.32 -11.77
C PHE A 391 -17.20 -11.73 -12.37
N VAL A 392 -17.14 -12.76 -11.54
CA VAL A 392 -17.33 -14.15 -11.96
C VAL A 392 -18.76 -14.57 -11.69
N LYS A 393 -19.50 -14.90 -12.76
CA LYS A 393 -20.85 -15.47 -12.65
C LYS A 393 -20.84 -16.83 -11.95
N ALA A 394 -21.99 -17.24 -11.44
CA ALA A 394 -22.15 -18.53 -10.77
C ALA A 394 -21.85 -19.75 -11.67
N ASP A 395 -21.81 -19.56 -12.99
CA ASP A 395 -21.41 -20.57 -13.99
C ASP A 395 -19.89 -20.62 -14.26
N GLY A 396 -19.10 -19.72 -13.63
CA GLY A 396 -17.66 -19.59 -13.83
C GLY A 396 -17.26 -18.59 -14.92
N THR A 397 -18.20 -17.98 -15.64
CA THR A 397 -17.90 -16.99 -16.69
C THR A 397 -17.35 -15.70 -16.07
N PHE A 398 -16.19 -15.25 -16.56
CA PHE A 398 -15.59 -13.97 -16.15
C PHE A 398 -16.12 -12.80 -17.00
N CYS A 399 -16.72 -11.82 -16.32
CA CYS A 399 -17.25 -10.58 -16.89
C CYS A 399 -16.33 -9.41 -16.50
N ALA A 400 -15.56 -8.90 -17.46
CA ALA A 400 -14.57 -7.84 -17.22
C ALA A 400 -15.24 -6.52 -16.81
N MET A 401 -14.64 -5.80 -15.86
CA MET A 401 -14.99 -4.40 -15.57
C MET A 401 -14.50 -3.52 -16.71
N THR A 402 -15.43 -2.86 -17.40
CA THR A 402 -15.17 -2.03 -18.57
C THR A 402 -15.69 -0.61 -18.40
N VAL A 403 -15.02 0.32 -19.07
CA VAL A 403 -15.43 1.72 -19.29
C VAL A 403 -15.21 2.04 -20.77
N PRO A 404 -15.72 3.16 -21.33
CA PRO A 404 -15.53 3.50 -22.74
C PRO A 404 -14.07 3.57 -23.19
N ALA A 405 -13.12 3.81 -22.27
CA ALA A 405 -11.68 3.85 -22.54
C ALA A 405 -10.97 2.48 -22.43
N GLY A 406 -11.65 1.39 -22.06
CA GLY A 406 -11.09 0.03 -21.99
C GLY A 406 -11.44 -0.75 -20.72
N VAL A 407 -10.58 -1.68 -20.33
CA VAL A 407 -10.73 -2.52 -19.12
C VAL A 407 -10.06 -1.92 -17.88
N VAL A 408 -10.67 -2.14 -16.71
CA VAL A 408 -10.07 -1.87 -15.40
C VAL A 408 -9.08 -2.99 -15.06
N VAL A 409 -7.89 -2.64 -14.54
CA VAL A 409 -6.84 -3.60 -14.20
C VAL A 409 -6.25 -3.37 -12.81
N ALA A 410 -5.71 -4.41 -12.20
CA ALA A 410 -4.81 -4.30 -11.06
C ALA A 410 -3.35 -4.12 -11.53
N PRO A 411 -2.50 -3.40 -10.78
CA PRO A 411 -1.10 -3.18 -11.15
C PRO A 411 -0.28 -4.48 -11.27
N THR A 412 -0.36 -5.37 -10.27
CA THR A 412 0.42 -6.61 -10.24
C THR A 412 -0.36 -7.83 -9.75
N VAL A 413 -1.41 -7.65 -8.94
CA VAL A 413 -2.19 -8.75 -8.39
C VAL A 413 -3.09 -9.39 -9.45
N ALA A 414 -2.87 -10.68 -9.71
CA ALA A 414 -3.76 -11.57 -10.47
C ALA A 414 -4.43 -12.56 -9.51
N GLY A 415 -5.68 -12.96 -9.78
CA GLY A 415 -6.44 -13.86 -8.91
C GLY A 415 -6.86 -13.26 -7.55
N GLY A 416 -6.57 -11.98 -7.29
CA GLY A 416 -6.90 -11.31 -6.04
C GLY A 416 -8.36 -10.85 -5.96
N LEU A 417 -8.98 -11.07 -4.80
CA LEU A 417 -10.33 -10.63 -4.47
C LEU A 417 -10.43 -9.10 -4.43
N ILE A 418 -11.53 -8.55 -4.92
CA ILE A 418 -11.81 -7.11 -4.93
C ILE A 418 -12.79 -6.79 -3.78
N LYS A 419 -12.44 -5.79 -2.96
CA LYS A 419 -13.22 -5.36 -1.79
C LYS A 419 -13.07 -3.87 -1.50
#